data_AF-A0A9N9AR10-F1
#
_entry.id   AF-A0A9N9AR10-F1
#
_cell.length_a   1.000
_cell.length_b   1.000
_cell.length_c   1.000
_cell.angle_alpha   90.00
_cell.angle_beta   90.00
_cell.angle_gamma   90.00
#
_symmetry.space_group_name_H-M   'P 1'
#
loop_
_entity.id
_entity.type
_entity.pdbx_description
1 polymer ?
#
loop_
_entity_poly.entity_id
_entity_poly.type
_entity_poly.pdbx_seq_one_letter_code
_entity_poly.pdbx_strand_id
1 'polypeptide(L)'
;MASNTLEQTPLLGNNTNATQIDEENANARIPNRKCLNIPRGVLALLIFITIMLLSFIFLPHNHTEDTHEDIVSPKQITKNIFEHLNKFYLIAQNYDRNDSSIKKASSVAELTTFDHDDEENFAIDSDNPRPSRSITTGYNASAQYITSLLTNKTRCEIQLQYFKVPIWEKFREAELNVTFLDDDDAKQTVIYQGGVDFWSMRYGGQAANLTNQKIVVTPNGCDGKGWGDVEDKIVLIQEDGKCEFWNLAYKAELEGASAVIFYNSASRKKLLFNRVRIVDWKEGDPIMTIPVLAASFSLGQLLAFSKDKRIDLQTYTKISIVDTYNVICSLKDGGHKENTLVFGAHLDSVPAGPGLVDNASGSSTLLEILLVLEKTNFKPENHLVFAWWGAEEIGLLGSRYFVQEAVMSGESENIAMNLNFDMLGSPNFVPFIHRGEDAPEDVRNASIVIQTTFQSFFKAIREPYELTDMVAGSDFLPFIEHGIPSGGILTGAGEIKSEEQRHTFRGFANAPFDPCYHRSCDTIENVSEDAISLMSQAALYAIKTFAKEKHIRCFLGRTNS
;
A
#
# COMPACT_ATOMS: atom_id res chain seq x y z
N MET A 1 -56.71 28.73 8.93
CA MET A 1 -56.53 29.56 7.71
C MET A 1 -55.09 30.04 7.72
N ALA A 2 -54.44 29.91 6.56
CA ALA A 2 -53.17 30.46 6.06
C ALA A 2 -52.48 31.56 6.90
N SER A 3 -51.16 31.75 6.91
CA SER A 3 -50.01 31.24 6.13
C SER A 3 -48.75 31.87 6.75
N ASN A 4 -47.60 31.19 6.72
CA ASN A 4 -46.34 31.87 6.41
C ASN A 4 -45.31 30.87 5.90
N THR A 5 -44.61 31.32 4.87
CA THR A 5 -43.77 30.65 3.89
C THR A 5 -42.40 30.26 4.42
N LEU A 6 -42.01 29.01 4.18
CA LEU A 6 -40.65 28.48 4.28
C LEU A 6 -40.00 28.57 2.89
N GLU A 7 -38.82 29.18 2.81
CA GLU A 7 -37.92 29.04 1.66
C GLU A 7 -37.29 27.63 1.70
N GLN A 8 -37.66 26.82 0.70
CA GLN A 8 -36.98 25.61 0.31
C GLN A 8 -36.20 25.90 -0.97
N THR A 9 -34.88 25.74 -0.95
CA THR A 9 -34.07 25.61 -2.18
C THR A 9 -34.10 24.16 -2.65
N PRO A 10 -34.45 23.88 -3.92
CA PRO A 10 -34.70 22.52 -4.40
C PRO A 10 -33.46 21.81 -4.95
N LEU A 11 -33.42 20.51 -4.68
CA LEU A 11 -32.78 19.49 -5.51
C LEU A 11 -33.55 19.35 -6.84
N LEU A 12 -32.82 19.23 -7.96
CA LEU A 12 -33.02 18.28 -9.07
C LEU A 12 -32.31 18.78 -10.35
N GLY A 13 -31.68 17.86 -11.08
CA GLY A 13 -31.60 17.96 -12.54
C GLY A 13 -30.32 17.46 -13.20
N ASN A 14 -30.34 16.21 -13.65
CA ASN A 14 -29.53 15.71 -14.76
C ASN A 14 -29.51 16.71 -15.92
N ASN A 15 -28.32 16.98 -16.46
CA ASN A 15 -28.18 17.32 -17.87
C ASN A 15 -26.89 16.72 -18.41
N THR A 16 -27.08 15.64 -19.16
CA THR A 16 -26.21 15.23 -20.26
C THR A 16 -26.02 16.41 -21.19
N ASN A 17 -24.77 16.85 -21.39
CA ASN A 17 -24.36 17.43 -22.65
C ASN A 17 -22.87 17.16 -22.84
N ALA A 18 -22.60 16.34 -23.85
CA ALA A 18 -21.30 16.24 -24.48
C ALA A 18 -20.86 17.63 -24.91
N THR A 19 -19.84 18.18 -24.26
CA THR A 19 -19.07 19.29 -24.79
C THR A 19 -17.82 18.72 -25.42
N GLN A 20 -17.81 18.72 -26.75
CA GLN A 20 -16.60 18.85 -27.56
C GLN A 20 -15.62 19.79 -26.84
N ILE A 21 -14.48 19.24 -26.43
CA ILE A 21 -13.35 20.06 -26.02
C ILE A 21 -12.62 20.42 -27.32
N ASP A 22 -12.70 21.70 -27.65
CA ASP A 22 -11.97 22.34 -28.74
C ASP A 22 -10.48 21.98 -28.72
N GLU A 23 -9.96 21.63 -29.89
CA GLU A 23 -8.57 21.25 -30.20
C GLU A 23 -7.53 22.39 -30.01
N GLU A 24 -7.81 23.44 -29.24
CA GLU A 24 -6.96 24.66 -29.25
C GLU A 24 -6.12 24.94 -27.99
N ASN A 25 -6.01 24.00 -27.05
CA ASN A 25 -5.16 24.18 -25.84
C ASN A 25 -4.12 23.07 -25.57
N ALA A 26 -3.77 22.25 -26.56
CA ALA A 26 -2.70 21.25 -26.47
C ALA A 26 -1.29 21.85 -26.67
N ASN A 27 -0.98 22.97 -26.01
CA ASN A 27 0.37 23.49 -25.88
C ASN A 27 0.68 23.72 -24.39
N ALA A 28 0.71 22.62 -23.64
CA ALA A 28 1.36 22.60 -22.34
C ALA A 28 2.84 22.96 -22.54
N ARG A 29 3.19 24.19 -22.14
CA ARG A 29 4.57 24.70 -22.16
C ARG A 29 5.45 23.78 -21.33
N ILE A 30 6.45 23.19 -21.97
CA ILE A 30 7.66 22.65 -21.33
C ILE A 30 8.17 23.69 -20.30
N PRO A 31 8.28 23.38 -18.99
CA PRO A 31 8.80 24.33 -18.03
C PRO A 31 10.32 24.53 -18.17
N ASN A 32 10.71 25.81 -18.12
CA ASN A 32 12.06 26.37 -17.92
C ASN A 32 13.24 25.98 -18.85
N ARG A 33 13.47 26.87 -19.84
CA ARG A 33 14.72 27.04 -20.61
C ARG A 33 15.91 27.61 -19.78
N LYS A 34 16.10 27.19 -18.53
CA LYS A 34 17.25 27.69 -17.72
C LYS A 34 18.45 26.75 -17.69
N CYS A 35 18.36 25.54 -18.21
CA CYS A 35 19.41 24.54 -17.98
C CYS A 35 20.39 24.31 -19.15
N LEU A 36 20.21 24.94 -20.32
CA LEU A 36 21.14 24.83 -21.45
C LEU A 36 21.29 26.18 -22.17
N ASN A 37 22.45 26.83 -22.00
CA ASN A 37 22.86 27.99 -22.79
C ASN A 37 23.30 27.52 -24.19
N ILE A 38 22.33 27.24 -25.07
CA ILE A 38 22.61 26.96 -26.50
C ILE A 38 22.07 28.12 -27.35
N PRO A 39 22.91 28.80 -28.17
CA PRO A 39 22.47 29.87 -29.04
C PRO A 39 21.38 29.42 -30.01
N ARG A 40 20.34 30.26 -30.18
CA ARG A 40 19.10 29.99 -30.93
C ARG A 40 19.27 29.41 -32.34
N GLY A 41 20.41 29.65 -33.00
CA GLY A 41 20.68 29.16 -34.36
C GLY A 41 21.14 27.71 -34.47
N VAL A 42 21.71 27.13 -33.41
CA VAL A 42 22.30 25.77 -33.45
C VAL A 42 21.27 24.70 -33.09
N LEU A 43 20.30 25.04 -32.25
CA LEU A 43 19.24 24.14 -31.78
C LEU A 43 18.20 23.82 -32.88
N ALA A 44 17.86 24.80 -33.73
CA ALA A 44 16.94 24.57 -34.84
C ALA A 44 17.54 23.63 -35.89
N LEU A 45 18.85 23.72 -36.13
CA LEU A 45 19.57 22.86 -37.07
C LEU A 45 19.74 21.43 -36.51
N LEU A 46 20.03 21.29 -35.21
CA LEU A 46 20.14 19.98 -34.54
C LEU A 46 18.79 19.26 -34.44
N ILE A 47 17.69 19.96 -34.11
CA ILE A 47 16.35 19.36 -34.05
C ILE A 47 15.89 18.91 -35.44
N PHE A 48 16.15 19.70 -36.49
CA PHE A 48 15.80 19.30 -37.86
C PHE A 48 16.61 18.09 -38.35
N ILE A 49 17.91 18.04 -38.03
CA ILE A 49 18.78 16.91 -38.37
C ILE A 49 18.41 15.65 -37.57
N THR A 50 18.02 15.79 -36.30
CA THR A 50 17.61 14.64 -35.45
C THR A 50 16.26 14.07 -35.87
N ILE A 51 15.31 14.92 -36.28
CA ILE A 51 13.99 14.48 -36.79
C ILE A 51 14.13 13.84 -38.19
N MET A 52 15.02 14.33 -39.06
CA MET A 52 15.33 13.66 -40.34
C MET A 52 16.07 12.33 -40.16
N LEU A 53 16.96 12.21 -39.18
CA LEU A 53 17.67 10.95 -38.90
C LEU A 53 16.74 9.91 -38.26
N LEU A 54 15.78 10.32 -37.43
CA LEU A 54 14.77 9.41 -36.85
C LEU A 54 13.72 8.91 -37.85
N SER A 55 13.49 9.64 -38.95
CA SER A 55 12.56 9.23 -40.01
C SER A 55 13.18 8.27 -41.05
N PHE A 56 14.48 7.93 -40.91
CA PHE A 56 15.17 6.92 -41.73
C PHE A 56 15.54 5.63 -40.98
N ILE A 57 15.17 5.45 -39.71
CA ILE A 57 15.55 4.28 -38.88
C ILE A 57 14.44 3.20 -38.77
N PHE A 58 13.26 3.40 -39.35
CA PHE A 58 12.21 2.37 -39.42
C PHE A 58 11.80 2.02 -40.85
N LEU A 59 12.75 1.51 -41.64
CA LEU A 59 12.48 0.64 -42.78
C LEU A 59 13.35 -0.62 -42.64
N PRO A 60 12.84 -1.82 -42.95
CA PRO A 60 13.63 -3.04 -42.84
C PRO A 60 14.68 -3.03 -43.96
N HIS A 61 15.93 -2.76 -43.61
CA HIS A 61 17.07 -3.08 -44.45
C HIS A 61 17.80 -4.26 -43.84
N ASN A 62 17.70 -5.39 -44.54
CA ASN A 62 18.64 -6.50 -44.43
C ASN A 62 20.03 -5.95 -44.73
N HIS A 63 20.86 -5.76 -43.71
CA HIS A 63 22.30 -5.96 -43.84
C HIS A 63 22.90 -6.27 -42.47
N THR A 64 23.62 -7.39 -42.47
CA THR A 64 24.38 -8.01 -41.40
C THR A 64 25.54 -7.14 -40.93
N GLU A 65 25.57 -6.81 -39.64
CA GLU A 65 26.79 -6.67 -38.85
C GLU A 65 26.49 -7.12 -37.42
N ASP A 66 27.10 -8.25 -37.05
CA ASP A 66 27.00 -8.89 -35.73
C ASP A 66 27.59 -7.99 -34.64
N THR A 67 26.71 -7.34 -33.90
CA THR A 67 26.91 -7.12 -32.47
C THR A 67 25.72 -7.75 -31.76
N HIS A 68 25.87 -8.99 -31.31
CA HIS A 68 24.91 -9.65 -30.42
C HIS A 68 24.85 -8.90 -29.09
N GLU A 69 24.10 -7.80 -29.02
CA GLU A 69 23.46 -7.43 -27.76
C GLU A 69 22.46 -8.54 -27.45
N ASP A 70 22.67 -9.25 -26.34
CA ASP A 70 21.74 -10.26 -25.82
C ASP A 70 20.41 -9.58 -25.41
N ILE A 71 19.56 -9.26 -26.39
CA ILE A 71 18.25 -8.66 -26.14
C ILE A 71 17.35 -9.73 -25.51
N VAL A 72 17.09 -9.59 -24.21
CA VAL A 72 16.08 -10.39 -23.53
C VAL A 72 14.71 -9.94 -24.03
N SER A 73 13.99 -10.82 -24.75
CA SER A 73 12.68 -10.47 -25.29
C SER A 73 11.64 -10.24 -24.17
N PRO A 74 10.61 -9.40 -24.39
CA PRO A 74 9.53 -9.22 -23.41
C PRO A 74 8.90 -10.53 -22.94
N LYS A 75 8.68 -11.48 -23.86
CA LYS A 75 8.17 -12.81 -23.52
C LYS A 75 9.09 -13.58 -22.56
N GLN A 76 10.40 -13.43 -22.71
CA GLN A 76 11.36 -14.06 -21.81
C GLN A 76 11.38 -13.39 -20.43
N ILE A 77 11.23 -12.06 -20.38
CA ILE A 77 11.08 -11.31 -19.12
C ILE A 77 9.84 -11.79 -18.36
N THR A 78 8.67 -11.83 -19.02
CA THR A 78 7.42 -12.36 -18.42
C THR A 78 7.62 -13.77 -17.88
N LYS A 79 8.25 -14.65 -18.67
CA LYS A 79 8.52 -16.03 -18.23
C LYS A 79 9.39 -16.06 -16.97
N ASN A 80 10.47 -15.28 -16.92
CA ASN A 80 11.36 -15.23 -15.75
C ASN A 80 10.64 -14.65 -14.52
N ILE A 81 9.77 -13.67 -14.70
CA ILE A 81 8.91 -13.15 -13.63
C ILE A 81 8.03 -14.27 -13.06
N PHE A 82 7.40 -15.10 -13.90
CA PHE A 82 6.64 -16.26 -13.42
C PHE A 82 7.52 -17.32 -12.72
N GLU A 83 8.79 -17.47 -13.10
CA GLU A 83 9.72 -18.32 -12.35
C GLU A 83 9.98 -17.77 -10.94
N HIS A 84 10.13 -16.45 -10.79
CA HIS A 84 10.24 -15.78 -9.49
C HIS A 84 8.96 -15.91 -8.66
N LEU A 85 7.78 -15.67 -9.26
CA LEU A 85 6.49 -15.83 -8.60
C LEU A 85 6.29 -17.25 -8.07
N ASN A 86 6.60 -18.27 -8.87
CA ASN A 86 6.56 -19.67 -8.41
C ASN A 86 7.50 -19.92 -7.22
N LYS A 87 8.68 -19.27 -7.17
CA LYS A 87 9.57 -19.38 -6.00
C LYS A 87 8.97 -18.71 -4.77
N PHE A 88 8.40 -17.52 -4.90
CA PHE A 88 7.72 -16.84 -3.78
C PHE A 88 6.51 -17.64 -3.28
N TYR A 89 5.73 -18.25 -4.18
CA TYR A 89 4.62 -19.13 -3.81
C TYR A 89 5.09 -20.34 -3.01
N LEU A 90 6.15 -21.02 -3.47
CA LEU A 90 6.75 -22.14 -2.73
C LEU A 90 7.33 -21.72 -1.38
N ILE A 91 7.92 -20.53 -1.28
CA ILE A 91 8.40 -19.97 -0.01
C ILE A 91 7.23 -19.77 0.95
N ALA A 92 6.14 -19.16 0.49
CA ALA A 92 4.93 -18.95 1.29
C ALA A 92 4.34 -20.27 1.79
N GLN A 93 4.30 -21.31 0.94
CA GLN A 93 3.80 -22.64 1.33
C GLN A 93 4.69 -23.37 2.33
N ASN A 94 6.01 -23.19 2.25
CA ASN A 94 6.96 -23.86 3.14
C ASN A 94 7.07 -23.21 4.53
N TYR A 95 6.36 -22.09 4.76
CA TYR A 95 6.12 -21.50 6.08
C TYR A 95 5.66 -22.53 7.13
N ASP A 96 4.92 -23.56 6.70
CA ASP A 96 4.20 -24.51 7.57
C ASP A 96 5.08 -25.65 8.17
N ARG A 97 6.35 -25.82 7.76
CA ARG A 97 7.11 -27.04 8.13
C ARG A 97 8.25 -26.89 9.14
N ASN A 98 8.78 -25.68 9.33
CA ASN A 98 10.02 -25.47 10.08
C ASN A 98 9.89 -24.64 11.36
N ASP A 99 8.71 -24.13 11.69
CA ASP A 99 8.49 -23.56 13.02
C ASP A 99 8.14 -24.67 14.02
N SER A 100 9.03 -24.90 14.97
CA SER A 100 8.90 -25.94 16.00
C SER A 100 7.78 -25.67 17.02
N SER A 101 7.12 -24.51 16.94
CA SER A 101 6.08 -24.08 17.88
C SER A 101 4.66 -24.51 17.50
N ILE A 102 4.38 -24.92 16.25
CA ILE A 102 3.01 -25.10 15.77
C ILE A 102 2.84 -26.47 15.10
N LYS A 103 2.00 -27.34 15.70
CA LYS A 103 1.55 -28.61 15.10
C LYS A 103 0.04 -28.56 14.90
N LYS A 104 -0.35 -28.80 13.64
CA LYS A 104 -1.71 -29.01 13.11
C LYS A 104 -2.62 -27.78 13.10
N ALA A 105 -2.97 -27.35 11.89
CA ALA A 105 -4.34 -27.46 11.43
C ALA A 105 -4.39 -27.50 9.91
N SER A 106 -5.15 -28.47 9.40
CA SER A 106 -5.51 -28.61 8.00
C SER A 106 -7.03 -28.67 7.94
N SER A 107 -7.67 -27.62 7.45
CA SER A 107 -9.00 -27.73 6.83
C SER A 107 -9.33 -26.45 6.08
N VAL A 108 -9.76 -26.67 4.84
CA VAL A 108 -10.39 -25.76 3.88
C VAL A 108 -11.31 -24.75 4.57
N ALA A 109 -10.98 -23.46 4.49
CA ALA A 109 -11.89 -22.38 4.86
C ALA A 109 -12.79 -22.05 3.66
N GLU A 110 -14.09 -22.00 3.92
CA GLU A 110 -15.14 -21.66 2.95
C GLU A 110 -14.96 -20.23 2.42
N LEU A 111 -15.27 -20.05 1.13
CA LEU A 111 -15.37 -18.76 0.46
C LEU A 111 -16.47 -17.92 1.10
N THR A 112 -16.10 -17.02 2.00
CA THR A 112 -16.96 -15.94 2.50
C THR A 112 -16.68 -14.63 1.77
N THR A 113 -17.72 -13.81 1.76
CA THR A 113 -18.10 -12.77 0.81
C THR A 113 -17.07 -11.66 0.56
N PHE A 114 -17.20 -11.04 -0.61
CA PHE A 114 -16.47 -9.84 -1.05
C PHE A 114 -16.71 -8.68 -0.08
N ASP A 115 -15.72 -8.41 0.74
CA ASP A 115 -15.49 -7.12 1.34
C ASP A 115 -13.98 -6.97 1.52
N HIS A 116 -13.45 -5.87 1.00
CA HIS A 116 -12.14 -5.40 1.44
C HIS A 116 -12.25 -5.14 2.92
N ASP A 117 -11.15 -5.34 3.64
CA ASP A 117 -11.04 -4.90 5.02
C ASP A 117 -11.60 -5.86 6.10
N ASP A 118 -11.30 -7.16 5.99
CA ASP A 118 -11.50 -8.12 7.09
C ASP A 118 -10.26 -8.18 8.01
N GLU A 119 -10.45 -7.97 9.32
CA GLU A 119 -9.37 -8.06 10.33
C GLU A 119 -8.69 -9.41 10.39
N GLU A 120 -9.43 -10.47 10.07
CA GLU A 120 -8.88 -11.82 9.96
C GLU A 120 -7.73 -11.90 8.95
N ASN A 121 -7.71 -11.04 7.93
CA ASN A 121 -6.67 -11.09 6.91
C ASN A 121 -5.34 -10.49 7.39
N PHE A 122 -5.40 -9.56 8.34
CA PHE A 122 -4.22 -8.86 8.87
C PHE A 122 -3.79 -9.32 10.26
N ALA A 123 -4.63 -10.11 10.93
CA ALA A 123 -4.27 -10.78 12.17
C ALA A 123 -3.37 -11.98 11.86
N ILE A 124 -2.27 -12.10 12.60
CA ILE A 124 -1.56 -13.37 12.65
C ILE A 124 -2.36 -14.30 13.56
N ASP A 125 -2.95 -15.33 12.97
CA ASP A 125 -3.52 -16.47 13.68
C ASP A 125 -2.39 -17.49 13.93
N SER A 126 -1.85 -17.48 15.14
CA SER A 126 -0.78 -18.41 15.51
C SER A 126 -1.26 -19.84 15.72
N ASP A 127 -2.56 -20.05 15.96
CA ASP A 127 -3.13 -21.37 16.17
C ASP A 127 -3.39 -22.08 14.82
N ASN A 128 -3.60 -21.31 13.75
CA ASN A 128 -3.79 -21.80 12.39
C ASN A 128 -3.01 -20.96 11.35
N PRO A 129 -1.67 -21.08 11.29
CA PRO A 129 -0.84 -20.31 10.39
C PRO A 129 -1.20 -20.58 8.92
N ARG A 130 -1.33 -19.52 8.12
CA ARG A 130 -1.60 -19.61 6.68
C ARG A 130 -0.30 -19.44 5.87
N PRO A 131 -0.18 -20.05 4.68
CA PRO A 131 0.91 -19.78 3.76
C PRO A 131 1.03 -18.29 3.46
N SER A 132 2.13 -17.65 3.84
CA SER A 132 2.30 -16.20 3.75
C SER A 132 3.78 -15.80 3.65
N ARG A 133 4.04 -14.62 3.08
CA ARG A 133 5.35 -13.96 3.04
C ARG A 133 5.42 -12.75 3.98
N SER A 134 4.46 -12.64 4.91
CA SER A 134 4.41 -11.63 5.96
C SER A 134 5.66 -11.61 6.86
N ILE A 135 5.69 -10.65 7.77
CA ILE A 135 6.82 -10.19 8.59
C ILE A 135 7.31 -11.29 9.57
N THR A 136 7.94 -12.35 9.09
CA THR A 136 8.74 -13.34 9.84
C THR A 136 9.52 -14.27 8.87
N THR A 137 9.25 -15.58 8.88
CA THR A 137 9.98 -16.63 8.18
C THR A 137 9.77 -16.58 6.67
N GLY A 138 8.54 -16.38 6.22
CA GLY A 138 8.19 -16.24 4.80
C GLY A 138 8.87 -15.03 4.16
N TYR A 139 8.85 -13.89 4.87
CA TYR A 139 9.61 -12.69 4.50
C TYR A 139 11.12 -12.98 4.41
N ASN A 140 11.71 -13.53 5.46
CA ASN A 140 13.14 -13.82 5.52
C ASN A 140 13.61 -14.76 4.40
N ALA A 141 12.84 -15.81 4.10
CA ALA A 141 13.14 -16.71 2.99
C ALA A 141 13.00 -16.01 1.62
N SER A 142 12.04 -15.11 1.46
CA SER A 142 11.87 -14.29 0.26
C SER A 142 13.06 -13.33 0.07
N ALA A 143 13.50 -12.68 1.15
CA ALA A 143 14.67 -11.81 1.13
C ALA A 143 15.97 -12.59 0.87
N GLN A 144 16.13 -13.78 1.45
CA GLN A 144 17.25 -14.68 1.17
C GLN A 144 17.29 -15.10 -0.31
N TYR A 145 16.12 -15.37 -0.91
CA TYR A 145 16.03 -15.69 -2.33
C TYR A 145 16.50 -14.54 -3.22
N ILE A 146 15.98 -13.32 -2.99
CA ILE A 146 16.40 -12.12 -3.71
C ILE A 146 17.90 -11.89 -3.53
N THR A 147 18.39 -11.80 -2.29
CA THR A 147 19.80 -11.49 -1.99
C THR A 147 20.76 -12.53 -2.57
N SER A 148 20.36 -13.81 -2.61
CA SER A 148 21.14 -14.88 -3.25
C SER A 148 21.26 -14.68 -4.77
N LEU A 149 20.19 -14.24 -5.44
CA LEU A 149 20.23 -13.94 -6.87
C LEU A 149 21.08 -12.71 -7.15
N LEU A 150 20.90 -11.64 -6.37
CA LEU A 150 21.65 -10.40 -6.52
C LEU A 150 23.15 -10.64 -6.33
N THR A 151 23.55 -11.29 -5.24
CA THR A 151 24.96 -11.59 -4.94
C THR A 151 25.65 -12.35 -6.07
N ASN A 152 24.94 -13.26 -6.73
CA ASN A 152 25.50 -14.13 -7.76
C ASN A 152 25.46 -13.55 -9.17
N LYS A 153 24.55 -12.60 -9.45
CA LYS A 153 24.22 -12.19 -10.82
C LYS A 153 24.38 -10.69 -11.07
N THR A 154 24.64 -9.88 -10.05
CA THR A 154 24.68 -8.43 -10.19
C THR A 154 25.90 -7.83 -9.50
N ARG A 155 26.22 -6.59 -9.84
CA ARG A 155 27.20 -5.75 -9.14
C ARG A 155 26.58 -4.94 -8.00
N CYS A 156 25.44 -5.35 -7.47
CA CYS A 156 24.80 -4.68 -6.34
C CYS A 156 25.73 -4.60 -5.12
N GLU A 157 25.80 -3.44 -4.50
CA GLU A 157 26.07 -3.33 -3.08
C GLU A 157 24.75 -3.60 -2.35
N ILE A 158 24.69 -4.74 -1.66
CA ILE A 158 23.48 -5.18 -0.95
C ILE A 158 23.58 -4.73 0.51
N GLN A 159 22.58 -3.99 0.96
CA GLN A 159 22.38 -3.61 2.36
C GLN A 159 21.08 -4.23 2.87
N LEU A 160 21.15 -4.88 4.02
CA LEU A 160 19.98 -5.24 4.81
C LEU A 160 19.78 -4.12 5.85
N GLN A 161 18.75 -3.29 5.64
CA GLN A 161 18.45 -2.15 6.50
C GLN A 161 17.47 -2.58 7.58
N TYR A 162 17.98 -2.92 8.77
CA TYR A 162 17.19 -3.46 9.88
C TYR A 162 16.45 -2.36 10.65
N PHE A 163 15.20 -2.65 11.00
CA PHE A 163 14.35 -1.79 11.83
C PHE A 163 13.35 -2.62 12.63
N LYS A 164 12.77 -2.01 13.66
CA LYS A 164 11.76 -2.65 14.51
C LYS A 164 10.35 -2.28 14.06
N VAL A 165 9.42 -3.21 14.21
CA VAL A 165 7.99 -2.97 13.94
C VAL A 165 7.11 -3.63 15.00
N PRO A 166 5.92 -3.05 15.30
CA PRO A 166 4.93 -3.68 16.13
C PRO A 166 4.12 -4.66 15.28
N ILE A 167 4.00 -5.89 15.76
CA ILE A 167 3.14 -6.94 15.22
C ILE A 167 2.01 -7.16 16.20
N TRP A 168 0.79 -7.23 15.66
CA TRP A 168 -0.41 -7.55 16.42
C TRP A 168 -0.89 -8.95 16.07
N GLU A 169 -1.01 -9.78 17.10
CA GLU A 169 -1.46 -11.17 17.01
C GLU A 169 -2.80 -11.28 17.72
N LYS A 170 -3.75 -11.99 17.12
CA LYS A 170 -5.04 -12.33 17.73
C LYS A 170 -5.12 -13.85 17.80
N PHE A 171 -5.12 -14.39 19.02
CA PHE A 171 -5.15 -15.83 19.25
C PHE A 171 -6.55 -16.41 19.10
N ARG A 172 -7.59 -15.64 19.47
CA ARG A 172 -9.00 -15.97 19.26
C ARG A 172 -9.88 -14.75 19.49
N GLU A 173 -11.17 -14.89 19.18
CA GLU A 173 -12.17 -13.87 19.46
C GLU A 173 -12.29 -13.57 20.94
N ALA A 174 -12.51 -12.29 21.25
CA ALA A 174 -12.72 -11.81 22.60
C ALA A 174 -14.09 -12.27 23.14
N GLU A 175 -14.19 -12.35 24.48
CA GLU A 175 -15.43 -12.70 25.18
C GLU A 175 -15.96 -11.47 25.91
N LEU A 176 -17.25 -11.17 25.72
CA LEU A 176 -17.91 -10.02 26.33
C LEU A 176 -19.23 -10.44 26.95
N ASN A 177 -19.31 -10.34 28.28
CA ASN A 177 -20.53 -10.58 29.03
C ASN A 177 -20.97 -9.29 29.70
N VAL A 178 -22.26 -8.99 29.61
CA VAL A 178 -22.86 -7.82 30.25
C VAL A 178 -23.93 -8.29 31.22
N THR A 179 -23.70 -8.05 32.50
CA THR A 179 -24.70 -8.26 33.55
C THR A 179 -25.45 -6.97 33.80
N PHE A 180 -26.74 -6.94 33.48
CA PHE A 180 -27.66 -5.87 33.88
C PHE A 180 -28.17 -6.14 35.29
N LEU A 181 -28.18 -5.11 36.11
CA LEU A 181 -28.68 -5.15 37.47
C LEU A 181 -30.01 -4.39 37.48
N ASP A 182 -31.11 -5.09 37.75
CA ASP A 182 -32.40 -4.44 38.00
C ASP A 182 -32.54 -4.05 39.48
N ASP A 183 -33.48 -3.13 39.76
CA ASP A 183 -33.78 -2.60 41.10
C ASP A 183 -34.16 -3.69 42.13
N ASP A 184 -34.55 -4.90 41.67
CA ASP A 184 -34.96 -6.06 42.49
C ASP A 184 -33.84 -7.13 42.67
N ASP A 185 -32.56 -6.80 42.42
CA ASP A 185 -31.41 -7.73 42.44
C ASP A 185 -31.47 -8.87 41.39
N ALA A 186 -32.42 -8.80 40.44
CA ALA A 186 -32.44 -9.70 39.28
C ALA A 186 -31.23 -9.40 38.38
N LYS A 187 -30.38 -10.41 38.17
CA LYS A 187 -29.19 -10.31 37.32
C LYS A 187 -29.47 -11.02 36.00
N GLN A 188 -29.57 -10.25 34.92
CA GLN A 188 -29.57 -10.82 33.59
C GLN A 188 -28.20 -10.63 32.96
N THR A 189 -27.49 -11.74 32.73
CA THR A 189 -26.25 -11.73 31.96
C THR A 189 -26.54 -12.05 30.50
N VAL A 190 -26.12 -11.17 29.61
CA VAL A 190 -26.15 -11.36 28.16
C VAL A 190 -24.72 -11.62 27.69
N ILE A 191 -24.54 -12.69 26.91
CA ILE A 191 -23.28 -13.04 26.27
C ILE A 191 -23.34 -12.51 24.84
N TYR A 192 -22.39 -11.65 24.48
CA TYR A 192 -22.28 -11.12 23.11
C TYR A 192 -21.34 -11.97 22.28
N GLN A 193 -21.61 -12.04 20.98
CA GLN A 193 -20.82 -12.84 20.06
C GLN A 193 -19.71 -12.01 19.41
N GLY A 194 -18.46 -12.41 19.63
CA GLY A 194 -17.29 -11.87 18.93
C GLY A 194 -17.38 -12.09 17.41
N GLY A 195 -16.93 -11.12 16.63
CA GLY A 195 -17.06 -11.07 15.17
C GLY A 195 -18.46 -10.69 14.66
N VAL A 196 -19.46 -10.57 15.54
CA VAL A 196 -20.84 -10.21 15.18
C VAL A 196 -21.29 -8.94 15.90
N ASP A 197 -21.31 -8.99 17.24
CA ASP A 197 -21.75 -7.86 18.06
C ASP A 197 -20.61 -6.88 18.34
N PHE A 198 -19.39 -7.40 18.42
CA PHE A 198 -18.15 -6.67 18.70
C PHE A 198 -16.93 -7.46 18.22
N TRP A 199 -15.77 -6.83 18.20
CA TRP A 199 -14.47 -7.48 18.02
C TRP A 199 -13.35 -6.66 18.67
N SER A 200 -12.19 -7.29 18.90
CA SER A 200 -10.96 -6.53 19.21
C SER A 200 -10.60 -5.70 17.98
N MET A 201 -10.04 -4.50 18.15
CA MET A 201 -9.52 -3.73 17.02
C MET A 201 -8.04 -4.06 16.79
N ARG A 202 -7.58 -4.08 15.54
CA ARG A 202 -6.17 -4.27 15.17
C ARG A 202 -5.27 -3.29 15.93
N TYR A 203 -4.20 -3.80 16.56
CA TYR A 203 -3.33 -3.04 17.49
C TYR A 203 -4.02 -2.52 18.76
N GLY A 204 -5.21 -3.01 19.10
CA GLY A 204 -5.99 -2.66 20.28
C GLY A 204 -5.56 -3.39 21.55
N GLY A 205 -4.34 -3.14 22.02
CA GLY A 205 -3.89 -3.56 23.35
C GLY A 205 -3.47 -5.02 23.49
N GLN A 206 -3.05 -5.35 24.71
CA GLN A 206 -2.66 -6.69 25.11
C GLN A 206 -3.88 -7.48 25.63
N ALA A 207 -3.70 -8.80 25.78
CA ALA A 207 -4.65 -9.66 26.45
C ALA A 207 -4.97 -9.15 27.86
N ALA A 208 -6.26 -9.08 28.18
CA ALA A 208 -6.76 -8.61 29.46
C ALA A 208 -7.87 -9.53 29.96
N ASN A 209 -7.97 -9.67 31.28
CA ASN A 209 -9.08 -10.29 31.98
C ASN A 209 -9.71 -9.27 32.92
N LEU A 210 -10.78 -8.65 32.47
CA LEU A 210 -11.51 -7.64 33.23
C LEU A 210 -12.80 -8.26 33.75
N THR A 211 -13.01 -8.19 35.05
CA THR A 211 -14.21 -8.74 35.69
C THR A 211 -14.96 -7.64 36.44
N ASN A 212 -16.29 -7.71 36.38
CA ASN A 212 -17.19 -6.81 37.09
C ASN A 212 -16.88 -5.31 36.85
N GLN A 213 -16.49 -4.96 35.62
CA GLN A 213 -16.09 -3.60 35.29
C GLN A 213 -17.27 -2.64 35.12
N LYS A 214 -17.05 -1.38 35.51
CA LYS A 214 -17.97 -0.27 35.21
C LYS A 214 -17.67 0.30 33.84
N ILE A 215 -18.68 0.90 33.22
CA ILE A 215 -18.52 1.68 32.00
C ILE A 215 -18.70 3.17 32.30
N VAL A 216 -17.99 4.01 31.57
CA VAL A 216 -18.20 5.45 31.50
C VAL A 216 -18.49 5.84 30.06
N VAL A 217 -19.61 6.54 29.85
CA VAL A 217 -19.97 7.06 28.53
C VAL A 217 -19.40 8.45 28.41
N THR A 218 -18.59 8.68 27.38
CA THR A 218 -17.93 9.96 27.19
C THR A 218 -18.61 10.77 26.09
N PRO A 219 -18.66 12.11 26.21
CA PRO A 219 -19.10 12.96 25.11
C PRO A 219 -18.18 12.83 23.89
N ASN A 220 -18.75 13.03 22.69
CA ASN A 220 -17.99 13.01 21.44
C ASN A 220 -17.05 14.22 21.37
N GLY A 221 -15.76 13.97 21.11
CA GLY A 221 -14.75 15.02 20.94
C GLY A 221 -13.33 14.43 20.88
N CYS A 222 -12.47 14.98 20.04
CA CYS A 222 -11.14 14.43 19.78
C CYS A 222 -10.08 14.77 20.84
N ASP A 223 -10.41 15.65 21.78
CA ASP A 223 -9.49 16.14 22.81
C ASP A 223 -9.76 15.51 24.19
N GLY A 224 -10.71 14.58 24.27
CA GLY A 224 -11.16 13.91 25.49
C GLY A 224 -11.58 14.84 26.63
N LYS A 225 -11.98 16.08 26.34
CA LYS A 225 -12.47 16.98 27.38
C LYS A 225 -13.86 16.58 27.84
N GLY A 226 -14.08 16.61 29.15
CA GLY A 226 -15.39 16.35 29.75
C GLY A 226 -15.73 14.87 29.93
N TRP A 227 -14.75 13.97 29.84
CA TRP A 227 -14.93 12.53 30.05
C TRP A 227 -15.29 12.15 31.50
N GLY A 228 -14.96 13.01 32.46
CA GLY A 228 -15.18 12.73 33.88
C GLY A 228 -14.15 11.75 34.42
N ASP A 229 -14.56 10.92 35.38
CA ASP A 229 -13.69 9.92 36.02
C ASP A 229 -13.70 8.60 35.23
N VAL A 230 -12.61 8.33 34.51
CA VAL A 230 -12.43 7.13 33.70
C VAL A 230 -11.53 6.07 34.34
N GLU A 231 -10.91 6.39 35.48
CA GLU A 231 -9.95 5.50 36.17
C GLU A 231 -10.63 4.18 36.57
N ASP A 232 -10.00 3.05 36.25
CA ASP A 232 -10.48 1.69 36.47
C ASP A 232 -11.86 1.40 35.85
N LYS A 233 -12.18 2.03 34.71
CA LYS A 233 -13.45 1.82 33.98
C LYS A 233 -13.19 1.51 32.51
N ILE A 234 -14.19 0.91 31.87
CA ILE A 234 -14.26 0.79 30.42
C ILE A 234 -14.82 2.10 29.86
N VAL A 235 -14.10 2.74 28.95
CA VAL A 235 -14.54 3.96 28.27
C VAL A 235 -15.35 3.60 27.03
N LEU A 236 -16.58 4.11 26.92
CA LEU A 236 -17.46 3.92 25.77
C LEU A 236 -17.54 5.21 24.95
N ILE A 237 -17.11 5.13 23.69
CA ILE A 237 -17.06 6.27 22.76
C ILE A 237 -17.88 5.93 21.51
N GLN A 238 -18.75 6.85 21.08
CA GLN A 238 -19.38 6.74 19.78
C GLN A 238 -18.41 7.21 18.69
N GLU A 239 -18.21 6.39 17.66
CA GLU A 239 -17.54 6.82 16.45
C GLU A 239 -18.40 7.84 15.68
N ASP A 240 -17.83 9.01 15.39
CA ASP A 240 -18.43 10.03 14.53
C ASP A 240 -17.57 10.38 13.29
N GLY A 241 -16.49 9.64 13.06
CA GLY A 241 -15.59 9.77 11.91
C GLY A 241 -14.64 10.98 11.97
N LYS A 242 -14.63 11.76 13.06
CA LYS A 242 -13.81 12.99 13.14
C LYS A 242 -12.48 12.80 13.84
N CYS A 243 -12.35 11.77 14.66
CA CYS A 243 -11.20 11.58 15.53
C CYS A 243 -10.45 10.30 15.17
N GLU A 244 -9.13 10.35 15.26
CA GLU A 244 -8.31 9.16 15.16
C GLU A 244 -8.48 8.27 16.40
N PHE A 245 -8.76 6.98 16.18
CA PHE A 245 -8.97 6.02 17.26
C PHE A 245 -7.78 5.91 18.22
N TRP A 246 -6.56 5.97 17.69
CA TRP A 246 -5.33 5.97 18.49
C TRP A 246 -5.32 7.10 19.52
N ASN A 247 -5.59 8.35 19.11
CA ASN A 247 -5.51 9.51 20.00
C ASN A 247 -6.52 9.40 21.16
N LEU A 248 -7.73 8.93 20.87
CA LEU A 248 -8.76 8.74 21.88
C LEU A 248 -8.42 7.58 22.83
N ALA A 249 -8.03 6.42 22.28
CA ALA A 249 -7.71 5.26 23.09
C ALA A 249 -6.48 5.50 23.98
N TYR A 250 -5.43 6.11 23.43
CA TYR A 250 -4.20 6.37 24.16
C TYR A 250 -4.43 7.41 25.25
N LYS A 251 -5.29 8.40 25.01
CA LYS A 251 -5.71 9.32 26.05
C LYS A 251 -6.48 8.61 27.19
N ALA A 252 -7.41 7.70 26.87
CA ALA A 252 -8.12 6.93 27.88
C ALA A 252 -7.16 6.09 28.73
N GLU A 253 -6.16 5.47 28.10
CA GLU A 253 -5.09 4.74 28.79
C GLU A 253 -4.32 5.65 29.77
N LEU A 254 -3.91 6.84 29.32
CA LEU A 254 -3.21 7.81 30.19
C LEU A 254 -4.05 8.30 31.37
N GLU A 255 -5.38 8.29 31.24
CA GLU A 255 -6.32 8.66 32.31
C GLU A 255 -6.71 7.45 33.21
N GLY A 256 -6.11 6.27 32.99
CA GLY A 256 -6.29 5.09 33.83
C GLY A 256 -7.49 4.20 33.47
N ALA A 257 -8.04 4.34 32.26
CA ALA A 257 -9.09 3.45 31.78
C ALA A 257 -8.59 2.00 31.69
N SER A 258 -9.45 1.02 31.97
CA SER A 258 -9.11 -0.40 31.87
C SER A 258 -9.31 -0.97 30.46
N ALA A 259 -10.17 -0.35 29.65
CA ALA A 259 -10.43 -0.70 28.26
C ALA A 259 -11.14 0.45 27.52
N VAL A 260 -11.17 0.37 26.20
CA VAL A 260 -11.98 1.27 25.35
C VAL A 260 -12.87 0.45 24.43
N ILE A 261 -14.15 0.85 24.33
CA ILE A 261 -15.09 0.33 23.35
C ILE A 261 -15.55 1.49 22.48
N PHE A 262 -15.16 1.47 21.21
CA PHE A 262 -15.77 2.31 20.18
C PHE A 262 -17.03 1.64 19.66
N TYR A 263 -18.12 2.38 19.51
CA TYR A 263 -19.31 1.82 18.87
C TYR A 263 -19.74 2.64 17.66
N ASN A 264 -20.29 1.93 16.68
CA ASN A 264 -20.68 2.48 15.39
C ASN A 264 -21.60 3.70 15.50
N SER A 265 -21.56 4.56 14.48
CA SER A 265 -22.68 5.45 14.16
C SER A 265 -23.92 4.68 13.68
N ALA A 266 -25.11 5.26 13.81
CA ALA A 266 -26.37 4.63 13.39
C ALA A 266 -26.42 4.30 11.88
N SER A 267 -25.67 5.03 11.06
CA SER A 267 -25.55 4.80 9.62
C SER A 267 -24.66 3.62 9.25
N ARG A 268 -23.77 3.18 10.16
CA ARG A 268 -22.76 2.16 9.87
C ARG A 268 -23.31 0.77 10.19
N LYS A 269 -23.40 -0.07 9.15
CA LYS A 269 -23.96 -1.44 9.24
C LYS A 269 -22.95 -2.53 9.60
N LYS A 270 -21.66 -2.29 9.38
CA LYS A 270 -20.55 -3.23 9.68
C LYS A 270 -19.74 -2.72 10.86
N LEU A 271 -19.11 -3.61 11.63
CA LEU A 271 -18.21 -3.21 12.71
C LEU A 271 -17.06 -2.33 12.19
N LEU A 272 -16.49 -1.49 13.07
CA LEU A 272 -15.38 -0.61 12.72
C LEU A 272 -14.14 -1.42 12.41
N PHE A 273 -13.60 -1.22 11.21
CA PHE A 273 -12.36 -1.82 10.78
C PHE A 273 -11.26 -0.77 10.73
N ASN A 274 -10.60 -0.54 11.86
CA ASN A 274 -9.53 0.43 11.97
C ASN A 274 -8.42 -0.08 12.89
N ARG A 275 -7.19 0.35 12.59
CA ARG A 275 -6.04 0.16 13.47
C ARG A 275 -6.03 1.17 14.60
N VAL A 276 -5.61 0.75 15.78
CA VAL A 276 -5.38 1.59 16.96
C VAL A 276 -3.87 1.73 17.17
N ARG A 277 -3.21 2.41 16.23
CA ARG A 277 -1.76 2.65 16.24
C ARG A 277 -1.44 3.95 15.51
N ILE A 278 -0.35 4.59 15.90
CA ILE A 278 0.29 5.66 15.13
C ILE A 278 0.58 5.14 13.71
N VAL A 279 0.16 5.90 12.70
CA VAL A 279 0.32 5.50 11.29
C VAL A 279 1.80 5.33 10.96
N ASP A 280 2.61 6.31 11.35
CA ASP A 280 4.05 6.39 11.07
C ASP A 280 4.87 5.96 12.28
N TRP A 281 4.41 4.91 12.96
CA TRP A 281 5.06 4.42 14.17
C TRP A 281 6.54 4.18 13.91
N LYS A 282 7.39 4.66 14.81
CA LYS A 282 8.84 4.44 14.83
C LYS A 282 9.26 3.78 16.14
N GLU A 283 10.46 3.20 16.14
CA GLU A 283 11.02 2.62 17.35
C GLU A 283 11.03 3.64 18.50
N GLY A 284 10.47 3.23 19.65
CA GLY A 284 10.31 4.07 20.84
C GLY A 284 8.94 4.73 20.96
N ASP A 285 8.12 4.74 19.90
CA ASP A 285 6.74 5.18 20.01
C ASP A 285 5.92 4.20 20.90
N PRO A 286 4.96 4.72 21.68
CA PRO A 286 4.13 3.90 22.54
C PRO A 286 3.31 2.87 21.74
N ILE A 287 3.03 1.74 22.39
CA ILE A 287 2.03 0.77 21.95
C ILE A 287 0.85 0.81 22.91
N MET A 288 -0.35 0.51 22.40
CA MET A 288 -1.54 0.39 23.23
C MET A 288 -1.37 -0.76 24.23
N THR A 289 -1.65 -0.53 25.50
CA THR A 289 -1.56 -1.59 26.52
C THR A 289 -2.92 -2.12 26.94
N ILE A 290 -3.94 -1.27 26.96
CA ILE A 290 -5.31 -1.64 27.33
C ILE A 290 -6.10 -2.17 26.12
N PRO A 291 -7.00 -3.13 26.30
CA PRO A 291 -7.80 -3.65 25.20
C PRO A 291 -8.69 -2.57 24.58
N VAL A 292 -8.71 -2.53 23.25
CA VAL A 292 -9.56 -1.62 22.47
C VAL A 292 -10.42 -2.43 21.53
N LEU A 293 -11.73 -2.24 21.62
CA LEU A 293 -12.73 -2.99 20.88
C LEU A 293 -13.62 -2.08 20.06
N ALA A 294 -14.20 -2.64 19.01
CA ALA A 294 -15.29 -2.02 18.26
C ALA A 294 -16.57 -2.82 18.46
N ALA A 295 -17.70 -2.12 18.58
CA ALA A 295 -19.01 -2.69 18.86
C ALA A 295 -20.07 -2.16 17.87
N SER A 296 -21.11 -2.96 17.66
CA SER A 296 -22.28 -2.57 16.87
C SER A 296 -22.99 -1.37 17.48
N PHE A 297 -23.74 -0.62 16.67
CA PHE A 297 -24.50 0.54 17.16
C PHE A 297 -25.52 0.10 18.24
N SER A 298 -26.19 -1.04 18.04
CA SER A 298 -27.15 -1.60 19.00
C SER A 298 -26.50 -1.93 20.34
N LEU A 299 -25.35 -2.61 20.34
CA LEU A 299 -24.61 -2.91 21.56
C LEU A 299 -24.15 -1.62 22.25
N GLY A 300 -23.57 -0.69 21.50
CA GLY A 300 -23.13 0.61 22.02
C GLY A 300 -24.26 1.41 22.68
N GLN A 301 -25.44 1.49 22.04
CA GLN A 301 -26.60 2.18 22.62
C GLN A 301 -27.09 1.51 23.91
N LEU A 302 -27.16 0.18 23.93
CA LEU A 302 -27.54 -0.55 25.13
C LEU A 302 -26.56 -0.29 26.29
N LEU A 303 -25.25 -0.30 25.99
CA LEU A 303 -24.23 0.06 26.96
C LEU A 303 -24.29 1.54 27.36
N ALA A 304 -24.69 2.45 26.47
CA ALA A 304 -24.77 3.86 26.82
C ALA A 304 -25.95 4.19 27.76
N PHE A 305 -27.11 3.55 27.57
CA PHE A 305 -28.36 3.96 28.23
C PHE A 305 -28.80 3.08 29.40
N SER A 306 -28.24 1.89 29.59
CA SER A 306 -28.54 1.06 30.77
C SER A 306 -27.83 1.62 32.02
N LYS A 307 -28.61 1.93 33.07
CA LYS A 307 -28.12 2.56 34.31
C LYS A 307 -27.13 1.69 35.08
N ASP A 308 -27.53 0.45 35.40
CA ASP A 308 -26.72 -0.43 36.24
C ASP A 308 -26.32 -1.69 35.48
N LYS A 309 -25.02 -1.76 35.20
CA LYS A 309 -24.43 -2.88 34.47
C LYS A 309 -22.99 -3.12 34.86
N ARG A 310 -22.54 -4.33 34.60
CA ARG A 310 -21.17 -4.80 34.83
C ARG A 310 -20.69 -5.58 33.62
N ILE A 311 -19.43 -5.36 33.27
CA ILE A 311 -18.79 -5.97 32.10
C ILE A 311 -17.75 -6.97 32.58
N ASP A 312 -17.86 -8.20 32.09
CA ASP A 312 -16.73 -9.12 32.05
C ASP A 312 -16.20 -9.13 30.61
N LEU A 313 -14.92 -8.79 30.45
CA LEU A 313 -14.26 -8.70 29.15
C LEU A 313 -12.96 -9.49 29.22
N GLN A 314 -12.80 -10.43 28.30
CA GLN A 314 -11.56 -11.17 28.11
C GLN A 314 -11.09 -11.01 26.66
N THR A 315 -9.87 -10.51 26.49
CA THR A 315 -9.22 -10.39 25.17
C THR A 315 -8.05 -11.36 25.05
N TYR A 316 -7.72 -11.72 23.81
CA TYR A 316 -6.67 -12.68 23.48
C TYR A 316 -5.78 -12.12 22.38
N THR A 317 -5.23 -10.94 22.62
CA THR A 317 -4.36 -10.23 21.70
C THR A 317 -2.96 -10.07 22.27
N LYS A 318 -1.98 -9.85 21.40
CA LYS A 318 -0.63 -9.48 21.80
C LYS A 318 -0.05 -8.49 20.83
N ILE A 319 0.62 -7.47 21.35
CA ILE A 319 1.50 -6.61 20.56
C ILE A 319 2.94 -6.94 20.92
N SER A 320 3.71 -7.39 19.92
CA SER A 320 5.13 -7.70 20.04
C SER A 320 5.93 -6.76 19.16
N ILE A 321 7.07 -6.27 19.65
CA ILE A 321 8.03 -5.56 18.79
C ILE A 321 9.01 -6.59 18.23
N VAL A 322 9.11 -6.66 16.90
CA VAL A 322 9.98 -7.61 16.20
C VAL A 322 10.96 -6.88 15.29
N ASP A 323 12.10 -7.51 15.02
CA ASP A 323 13.05 -7.03 14.02
C ASP A 323 12.61 -7.49 12.63
N THR A 324 12.66 -6.58 11.66
CA THR A 324 12.52 -6.83 10.23
C THR A 324 13.57 -5.98 9.49
N TYR A 325 13.60 -6.01 8.17
CA TYR A 325 14.55 -5.21 7.39
C TYR A 325 14.05 -4.98 5.97
N ASN A 326 14.56 -3.93 5.32
CA ASN A 326 14.46 -3.78 3.87
C ASN A 326 15.66 -4.46 3.19
N VAL A 327 15.48 -4.94 1.96
CA VAL A 327 16.60 -5.34 1.09
C VAL A 327 16.87 -4.20 0.12
N ILE A 328 18.04 -3.59 0.21
CA ILE A 328 18.46 -2.49 -0.67
C ILE A 328 19.62 -2.97 -1.53
N CYS A 329 19.48 -2.85 -2.86
CA CYS A 329 20.57 -2.98 -3.81
C CYS A 329 20.91 -1.60 -4.40
N SER A 330 22.14 -1.14 -4.16
CA SER A 330 22.71 0.03 -4.81
C SER A 330 23.69 -0.42 -5.89
N LEU A 331 23.48 -0.03 -7.15
CA LEU A 331 24.37 -0.48 -8.23
C LEU A 331 25.77 0.17 -8.13
N LYS A 332 26.81 -0.66 -7.97
CA LYS A 332 28.20 -0.19 -7.96
C LYS A 332 28.60 0.40 -9.31
N ASP A 333 29.43 1.44 -9.26
CA ASP A 333 30.02 2.12 -10.41
C ASP A 333 29.01 2.63 -11.46
N GLY A 334 27.74 2.79 -11.05
CA GLY A 334 26.66 3.28 -11.89
C GLY A 334 26.31 4.72 -11.55
N GLY A 335 26.48 5.61 -12.54
CA GLY A 335 25.92 6.97 -12.58
C GLY A 335 26.32 7.94 -11.46
N HIS A 336 25.75 9.14 -11.56
CA HIS A 336 25.92 10.25 -10.63
C HIS A 336 25.18 9.99 -9.30
N LYS A 337 25.90 9.88 -8.18
CA LYS A 337 25.31 9.59 -6.85
C LYS A 337 24.42 10.72 -6.33
N GLU A 338 24.71 11.96 -6.74
CA GLU A 338 23.88 13.15 -6.52
C GLU A 338 22.51 13.09 -7.23
N ASN A 339 22.32 12.07 -8.07
CA ASN A 339 21.12 11.79 -8.84
C ASN A 339 20.71 10.32 -8.64
N THR A 340 20.32 9.97 -7.43
CA THR A 340 19.86 8.63 -7.10
C THR A 340 18.40 8.42 -7.51
N LEU A 341 18.14 7.36 -8.28
CA LEU A 341 16.80 6.89 -8.64
C LEU A 341 16.46 5.67 -7.81
N VAL A 342 15.40 5.76 -7.01
CA VAL A 342 14.94 4.65 -6.16
C VAL A 342 13.78 3.95 -6.86
N PHE A 343 13.86 2.63 -6.98
CA PHE A 343 12.80 1.80 -7.53
C PHE A 343 12.37 0.79 -6.46
N GLY A 344 11.10 0.80 -6.08
CA GLY A 344 10.59 0.09 -4.92
C GLY A 344 9.42 -0.85 -5.24
N ALA A 345 9.36 -1.96 -4.51
CA ALA A 345 8.20 -2.82 -4.37
C ALA A 345 8.27 -3.45 -2.98
N HIS A 346 7.16 -3.61 -2.26
CA HIS A 346 7.23 -4.34 -0.99
C HIS A 346 7.31 -5.85 -1.20
N LEU A 347 7.97 -6.49 -0.25
CA LEU A 347 8.28 -7.91 -0.26
C LEU A 347 7.44 -8.70 0.73
N ASP A 348 6.85 -8.07 1.74
CA ASP A 348 5.87 -8.76 2.58
C ASP A 348 4.55 -9.01 1.83
N SER A 349 3.68 -9.78 2.48
CA SER A 349 2.28 -9.94 2.14
C SER A 349 1.48 -9.85 3.44
N VAL A 350 0.16 -9.75 3.36
CA VAL A 350 -0.68 -10.01 4.53
C VAL A 350 -0.51 -11.44 5.09
N PRO A 351 -0.80 -11.65 6.39
CA PRO A 351 -0.90 -12.98 6.99
C PRO A 351 -1.92 -13.90 6.31
N ALA A 352 -2.99 -13.34 5.71
CA ALA A 352 -4.09 -14.11 5.13
C ALA A 352 -3.69 -15.09 4.03
N GLY A 353 -2.64 -14.77 3.26
CA GLY A 353 -2.32 -15.48 2.04
C GLY A 353 -0.92 -15.22 1.48
N PRO A 354 -0.59 -15.93 0.39
CA PRO A 354 0.76 -15.91 -0.19
C PRO A 354 1.18 -14.59 -0.84
N GLY A 355 0.23 -13.76 -1.26
CA GLY A 355 0.48 -12.42 -1.79
C GLY A 355 1.16 -12.42 -3.16
N LEU A 356 0.63 -13.15 -4.15
CA LEU A 356 1.29 -13.27 -5.47
C LEU A 356 1.04 -12.08 -6.37
N VAL A 357 -0.19 -11.57 -6.42
CA VAL A 357 -0.47 -10.26 -6.99
C VAL A 357 0.08 -9.20 -6.04
N ASP A 358 -0.18 -9.35 -4.75
CA ASP A 358 0.16 -8.35 -3.72
C ASP A 358 1.22 -8.83 -2.71
N ASN A 359 2.51 -8.50 -2.86
CA ASN A 359 3.10 -7.83 -4.02
C ASN A 359 4.32 -8.59 -4.55
N ALA A 360 4.20 -9.93 -4.64
CA ALA A 360 5.22 -10.71 -5.34
C ALA A 360 5.32 -10.31 -6.82
N SER A 361 4.25 -9.79 -7.43
CA SER A 361 4.21 -9.32 -8.82
C SER A 361 5.13 -8.12 -9.07
N GLY A 362 5.07 -7.08 -8.25
CA GLY A 362 5.97 -5.93 -8.30
C GLY A 362 7.39 -6.33 -7.92
N SER A 363 7.55 -7.07 -6.81
CA SER A 363 8.85 -7.57 -6.35
C SER A 363 9.59 -8.42 -7.40
N SER A 364 8.88 -9.31 -8.09
CA SER A 364 9.44 -10.17 -9.15
C SER A 364 9.76 -9.37 -10.42
N THR A 365 8.93 -8.41 -10.77
CA THR A 365 9.16 -7.50 -11.92
C THR A 365 10.42 -6.67 -11.69
N LEU A 366 10.55 -6.08 -10.50
CA LEU A 366 11.70 -5.27 -10.10
C LEU A 366 12.99 -6.09 -10.13
N LEU A 367 12.96 -7.31 -9.59
CA LEU A 367 14.08 -8.25 -9.60
C LEU A 367 14.50 -8.62 -11.03
N GLU A 368 13.56 -9.03 -11.88
CA GLU A 368 13.89 -9.45 -13.24
C GLU A 368 14.42 -8.28 -14.08
N ILE A 369 13.86 -7.07 -13.94
CA ILE A 369 14.39 -5.88 -14.62
C ILE A 369 15.85 -5.65 -14.24
N LEU A 370 16.18 -5.70 -12.95
CA LEU A 370 17.57 -5.54 -12.50
C LEU A 370 18.48 -6.63 -13.10
N LEU A 371 18.06 -7.89 -13.10
CA LEU A 371 18.82 -8.99 -13.71
C LEU A 371 19.03 -8.78 -15.22
N VAL A 372 18.04 -8.25 -15.94
CA VAL A 372 18.15 -7.91 -17.36
C VAL A 372 19.15 -6.76 -17.58
N LEU A 373 19.09 -5.70 -16.77
CA LEU A 373 20.02 -4.57 -16.87
C LEU A 373 21.48 -5.02 -16.65
N GLU A 374 21.70 -5.91 -15.68
CA GLU A 374 23.03 -6.45 -15.37
C GLU A 374 23.53 -7.41 -16.45
N LYS A 375 22.67 -8.32 -16.94
CA LYS A 375 22.99 -9.23 -18.04
C LYS A 375 23.37 -8.49 -19.32
N THR A 376 22.69 -7.37 -19.60
CA THR A 376 22.96 -6.53 -20.78
C THR A 376 24.07 -5.51 -20.57
N ASN A 377 24.78 -5.57 -19.43
CA ASN A 377 25.83 -4.61 -19.04
C ASN A 377 25.40 -3.14 -19.20
N PHE A 378 24.13 -2.86 -18.87
CA PHE A 378 23.55 -1.54 -18.99
C PHE A 378 24.37 -0.53 -18.18
N LYS A 379 24.65 0.64 -18.79
CA LYS A 379 25.42 1.73 -18.17
C LYS A 379 24.51 2.92 -17.89
N PRO A 380 24.02 3.10 -16.65
CA PRO A 380 23.17 4.24 -16.33
C PRO A 380 24.01 5.52 -16.17
N GLU A 381 23.40 6.67 -16.49
CA GLU A 381 23.92 8.02 -16.20
C GLU A 381 23.65 8.41 -14.74
N ASN A 382 22.58 7.87 -14.14
CA ASN A 382 22.15 8.15 -12.78
C ASN A 382 22.40 6.95 -11.86
N HIS A 383 22.61 7.20 -10.57
CA HIS A 383 22.78 6.11 -9.61
C HIS A 383 21.45 5.39 -9.39
N LEU A 384 21.44 4.05 -9.44
CA LEU A 384 20.22 3.25 -9.34
C LEU A 384 20.19 2.47 -8.03
N VAL A 385 19.08 2.61 -7.30
CA VAL A 385 18.78 1.88 -6.08
C VAL A 385 17.51 1.08 -6.29
N PHE A 386 17.58 -0.23 -6.07
CA PHE A 386 16.46 -1.15 -6.11
C PHE A 386 16.16 -1.60 -4.68
N ALA A 387 14.92 -1.42 -4.24
CA ALA A 387 14.53 -1.64 -2.86
C ALA A 387 13.33 -2.57 -2.77
N TRP A 388 13.45 -3.54 -1.86
CA TRP A 388 12.36 -4.41 -1.45
C TRP A 388 11.97 -4.08 -0.02
N TRP A 389 10.83 -3.43 0.12
CA TRP A 389 10.36 -2.92 1.41
C TRP A 389 9.82 -4.04 2.29
N GLY A 390 10.08 -3.96 3.58
CA GLY A 390 9.42 -4.80 4.57
C GLY A 390 8.31 -4.04 5.29
N ALA A 391 7.31 -4.77 5.78
CA ALA A 391 6.25 -4.22 6.63
C ALA A 391 5.44 -3.09 5.97
N GLU A 392 5.19 -3.19 4.67
CA GLU A 392 4.28 -2.31 3.95
C GLU A 392 2.84 -2.48 4.49
N GLU A 393 2.43 -3.74 4.65
CA GLU A 393 1.06 -4.18 4.93
C GLU A 393 0.53 -3.77 6.32
N ILE A 394 1.45 -3.31 7.16
CA ILE A 394 1.15 -2.80 8.50
C ILE A 394 1.29 -1.29 8.61
N GLY A 395 1.61 -0.59 7.53
CA GLY A 395 1.60 0.87 7.43
C GLY A 395 2.88 1.47 6.86
N LEU A 396 3.41 0.92 5.77
CA LEU A 396 4.55 1.48 5.02
C LEU A 396 5.84 1.58 5.84
N LEU A 397 6.01 0.73 6.85
CA LEU A 397 7.04 0.98 7.87
C LEU A 397 8.46 0.86 7.30
N GLY A 398 8.67 0.00 6.30
CA GLY A 398 9.96 -0.14 5.62
C GLY A 398 10.34 1.08 4.79
N SER A 399 9.46 1.55 3.91
CA SER A 399 9.72 2.76 3.10
C SER A 399 9.78 4.01 3.97
N ARG A 400 8.95 4.13 5.01
CA ARG A 400 9.06 5.20 6.02
C ARG A 400 10.40 5.20 6.72
N TYR A 401 10.89 4.03 7.17
CA TYR A 401 12.21 3.93 7.78
C TYR A 401 13.32 4.36 6.82
N PHE A 402 13.27 3.90 5.56
CA PHE A 402 14.24 4.26 4.54
C PHE A 402 14.30 5.76 4.29
N VAL A 403 13.15 6.40 4.06
CA VAL A 403 13.09 7.85 3.81
C VAL A 403 13.52 8.62 5.05
N GLN A 404 13.10 8.19 6.24
CA GLN A 404 13.47 8.85 7.48
C GLN A 404 14.99 8.81 7.73
N GLU A 405 15.64 7.65 7.52
CA GLU A 405 17.10 7.55 7.63
C GLU A 405 17.80 8.46 6.62
N ALA A 406 17.35 8.48 5.37
CA ALA A 406 17.90 9.34 4.32
C ALA A 406 17.75 10.83 4.65
N VAL A 407 16.62 11.25 5.25
CA VAL A 407 16.41 12.63 5.71
C VAL A 407 17.33 12.97 6.87
N MET A 408 17.49 12.06 7.84
CA MET A 408 18.37 12.29 8.99
C MET A 408 19.86 12.36 8.59
N SER A 409 20.28 11.59 7.60
CA SER A 409 21.65 11.61 7.08
C SER A 409 21.91 12.75 6.09
N GLY A 410 20.85 13.39 5.58
CA GLY A 410 20.92 14.37 4.49
C GLY A 410 21.07 13.74 3.09
N GLU A 411 21.03 12.42 2.99
CA GLU A 411 21.08 11.70 1.70
C GLU A 411 19.79 11.82 0.89
N SER A 412 18.67 12.19 1.52
CA SER A 412 17.40 12.46 0.82
C SER A 412 17.56 13.49 -0.30
N GLU A 413 18.46 14.47 -0.12
CA GLU A 413 18.78 15.48 -1.13
C GLU A 413 19.36 14.88 -2.41
N ASN A 414 20.02 13.72 -2.33
CA ASN A 414 20.57 13.01 -3.47
C ASN A 414 19.52 12.19 -4.23
N ILE A 415 18.35 11.93 -3.63
CA ILE A 415 17.28 11.17 -4.26
C ILE A 415 16.53 12.08 -5.23
N ALA A 416 16.70 11.83 -6.52
CA ALA A 416 16.08 12.62 -7.57
C ALA A 416 14.58 12.26 -7.72
N MET A 417 14.25 10.96 -7.59
CA MET A 417 12.90 10.43 -7.71
C MET A 417 12.76 9.00 -7.17
N ASN A 418 11.49 8.59 -6.96
CA ASN A 418 11.08 7.22 -6.67
C ASN A 418 10.10 6.69 -7.74
N LEU A 419 10.22 5.41 -8.11
CA LEU A 419 9.14 4.67 -8.77
C LEU A 419 8.66 3.53 -7.88
N ASN A 420 7.35 3.42 -7.70
CA ASN A 420 6.71 2.36 -6.95
C ASN A 420 6.03 1.35 -7.88
N PHE A 421 6.20 0.06 -7.58
CA PHE A 421 5.62 -1.05 -8.33
C PHE A 421 4.85 -1.95 -7.38
N ASP A 422 3.52 -1.80 -7.42
CA ASP A 422 2.62 -2.50 -6.53
C ASP A 422 1.45 -3.09 -7.31
N MET A 423 1.15 -4.36 -7.03
CA MET A 423 0.12 -5.15 -7.72
C MET A 423 0.18 -5.00 -9.25
N LEU A 424 1.16 -5.63 -9.91
CA LEU A 424 1.34 -5.60 -11.37
C LEU A 424 0.66 -6.76 -12.11
N GLY A 425 -0.12 -7.58 -11.40
CA GLY A 425 -0.58 -8.89 -11.87
C GLY A 425 -2.08 -9.19 -11.74
N SER A 426 -2.94 -8.21 -11.46
CA SER A 426 -4.36 -8.47 -11.16
C SER A 426 -5.11 -9.16 -12.31
N PRO A 427 -5.99 -10.13 -12.04
CA PRO A 427 -6.63 -10.96 -13.07
C PRO A 427 -7.64 -10.18 -13.93
N ASN A 428 -8.33 -9.20 -13.34
CA ASN A 428 -9.30 -8.36 -14.02
C ASN A 428 -8.77 -6.93 -14.16
N PHE A 429 -7.48 -6.78 -14.49
CA PHE A 429 -6.76 -5.50 -14.42
C PHE A 429 -7.32 -4.35 -15.27
N VAL A 430 -6.95 -3.14 -14.84
CA VAL A 430 -6.82 -1.93 -15.67
C VAL A 430 -5.37 -1.44 -15.52
N PRO A 431 -4.64 -1.10 -16.61
CA PRO A 431 -3.31 -0.49 -16.50
C PRO A 431 -3.44 0.93 -15.93
N PHE A 432 -3.17 1.08 -14.64
CA PHE A 432 -3.20 2.36 -13.97
C PHE A 432 -1.82 2.99 -13.90
N ILE A 433 -1.79 4.32 -14.02
CA ILE A 433 -0.63 5.17 -13.75
C ILE A 433 -1.00 6.09 -12.59
N HIS A 434 -0.12 6.24 -11.62
CA HIS A 434 -0.32 7.18 -10.52
C HIS A 434 -0.41 8.63 -11.05
N ARG A 435 -1.44 9.35 -10.59
CA ARG A 435 -1.74 10.71 -11.01
C ARG A 435 -0.81 11.73 -10.33
N GLY A 436 0.18 12.21 -11.06
CA GLY A 436 1.17 13.17 -10.57
C GLY A 436 0.58 14.50 -10.10
N GLU A 437 -0.61 14.89 -10.59
CA GLU A 437 -1.34 16.08 -10.14
C GLU A 437 -1.75 16.02 -8.66
N ASP A 438 -1.87 14.83 -8.08
CA ASP A 438 -2.27 14.61 -6.68
C ASP A 438 -1.11 14.78 -5.70
N ALA A 439 0.14 14.82 -6.21
CA ALA A 439 1.32 15.00 -5.36
C ALA A 439 1.39 16.43 -4.77
N PRO A 440 2.09 16.59 -3.61
CA PRO A 440 2.35 17.90 -3.00
C PRO A 440 2.93 18.92 -3.98
N GLU A 441 2.60 20.20 -3.77
CA GLU A 441 2.88 21.28 -4.73
C GLU A 441 4.36 21.37 -5.16
N ASP A 442 5.27 21.13 -4.22
CA ASP A 442 6.73 21.20 -4.41
C ASP A 442 7.30 20.09 -5.30
N VAL A 443 6.64 18.92 -5.36
CA VAL A 443 7.06 17.78 -6.18
C VAL A 443 6.12 17.49 -7.36
N ARG A 444 4.94 18.12 -7.40
CA ARG A 444 3.88 17.85 -8.39
C ARG A 444 4.36 17.82 -9.83
N ASN A 445 5.08 18.86 -10.27
CA ASN A 445 5.55 18.94 -11.66
C ASN A 445 6.47 17.78 -12.02
N ALA A 446 7.34 17.36 -11.09
CA ALA A 446 8.24 16.24 -11.29
C ALA A 446 7.47 14.90 -11.30
N SER A 447 6.47 14.73 -10.44
CA SER A 447 5.57 13.56 -10.48
C SER A 447 4.76 13.49 -11.78
N ILE A 448 4.35 14.63 -12.35
CA ILE A 448 3.70 14.67 -13.68
C ILE A 448 4.67 14.22 -14.77
N VAL A 449 5.97 14.53 -14.68
CA VAL A 449 6.98 14.00 -15.62
C VAL A 449 7.08 12.47 -15.50
N ILE A 450 7.00 11.92 -14.29
CA ILE A 450 6.95 10.46 -14.06
C ILE A 450 5.71 9.86 -14.73
N GLN A 451 4.52 10.39 -14.44
CA GLN A 451 3.25 9.98 -15.06
C GLN A 451 3.35 10.00 -16.59
N THR A 452 3.77 11.13 -17.18
CA THR A 452 3.80 11.32 -18.63
C THR A 452 4.81 10.41 -19.33
N THR A 453 5.86 9.98 -18.62
CA THR A 453 6.80 8.96 -19.12
C THR A 453 6.10 7.61 -19.30
N PHE A 454 5.32 7.15 -18.31
CA PHE A 454 4.51 5.93 -18.48
C PHE A 454 3.43 6.10 -19.56
N GLN A 455 2.75 7.24 -19.61
CA GLN A 455 1.77 7.51 -20.67
C GLN A 455 2.39 7.43 -22.07
N SER A 456 3.65 7.87 -22.22
CA SER A 456 4.37 7.80 -23.49
C SER A 456 4.61 6.36 -23.92
N PHE A 457 4.90 5.46 -22.98
CA PHE A 457 4.99 4.02 -23.26
C PHE A 457 3.66 3.46 -23.79
N PHE A 458 2.56 3.61 -23.04
CA PHE A 458 1.27 3.05 -23.42
C PHE A 458 0.77 3.62 -24.75
N LYS A 459 0.94 4.93 -24.99
CA LYS A 459 0.64 5.57 -26.28
C LYS A 459 1.46 4.99 -27.43
N ALA A 460 2.76 4.75 -27.21
CA ALA A 460 3.64 4.21 -28.25
C ALA A 460 3.23 2.80 -28.69
N ILE A 461 2.78 1.97 -27.75
CA ILE A 461 2.30 0.61 -28.05
C ILE A 461 0.79 0.54 -28.36
N ARG A 462 0.08 1.68 -28.29
CA ARG A 462 -1.36 1.83 -28.51
C ARG A 462 -2.23 1.00 -27.56
N GLU A 463 -1.77 0.84 -26.33
CA GLU A 463 -2.56 0.22 -25.26
C GLU A 463 -3.26 1.31 -24.43
N PRO A 464 -4.53 1.12 -24.03
CA PRO A 464 -5.21 2.06 -23.16
C PRO A 464 -4.65 2.00 -21.74
N TYR A 465 -4.83 3.09 -20.99
CA TYR A 465 -4.46 3.21 -19.58
C TYR A 465 -5.43 4.18 -18.88
N GLU A 466 -5.46 4.17 -17.54
CA GLU A 466 -6.16 5.16 -16.72
C GLU A 466 -5.24 5.80 -15.68
N LEU A 467 -5.60 6.99 -15.20
CA LEU A 467 -4.91 7.65 -14.09
C LEU A 467 -5.62 7.33 -12.79
N THR A 468 -4.89 6.80 -11.80
CA THR A 468 -5.40 6.56 -10.46
C THR A 468 -4.76 7.49 -9.44
N ASP A 469 -5.47 7.76 -8.36
CA ASP A 469 -5.11 8.77 -7.41
C ASP A 469 -3.83 8.38 -6.62
N MET A 470 -3.01 9.36 -6.24
CA MET A 470 -1.86 9.16 -5.34
C MET A 470 -2.24 9.28 -3.86
N VAL A 471 -3.38 8.72 -3.49
CA VAL A 471 -3.95 8.81 -2.13
C VAL A 471 -4.04 7.46 -1.42
N ALA A 472 -4.00 6.34 -2.17
CA ALA A 472 -3.94 5.00 -1.61
C ALA A 472 -2.48 4.68 -1.22
N GLY A 473 -2.28 4.42 0.08
CA GLY A 473 -0.96 4.41 0.71
C GLY A 473 -0.16 3.16 0.43
N SER A 474 0.60 3.19 -0.66
CA SER A 474 1.74 2.29 -0.94
C SER A 474 3.06 3.05 -0.75
N ASP A 475 4.20 2.41 -1.00
CA ASP A 475 5.52 2.90 -0.59
C ASP A 475 6.01 4.18 -1.29
N PHE A 476 5.29 4.75 -2.25
CA PHE A 476 5.60 6.09 -2.77
C PHE A 476 5.23 7.22 -1.79
N LEU A 477 4.33 6.97 -0.84
CA LEU A 477 3.77 8.00 0.03
C LEU A 477 4.84 8.66 0.92
N PRO A 478 5.72 7.93 1.62
CA PRO A 478 6.75 8.55 2.45
C PRO A 478 7.72 9.43 1.66
N PHE A 479 7.96 9.11 0.39
CA PHE A 479 8.84 9.89 -0.49
C PHE A 479 8.21 11.24 -0.84
N ILE A 480 6.94 11.26 -1.28
CA ILE A 480 6.27 12.53 -1.63
C ILE A 480 6.04 13.41 -0.39
N GLU A 481 5.82 12.82 0.79
CA GLU A 481 5.73 13.54 2.07
C GLU A 481 7.03 14.27 2.44
N HIS A 482 8.18 13.81 1.92
CA HIS A 482 9.51 14.38 2.19
C HIS A 482 10.14 15.04 0.96
N GLY A 483 9.34 15.55 0.02
CA GLY A 483 9.83 16.35 -1.10
C GLY A 483 10.59 15.56 -2.18
N ILE A 484 10.37 14.24 -2.25
CA ILE A 484 10.92 13.37 -3.29
C ILE A 484 9.81 13.05 -4.31
N PRO A 485 9.95 13.48 -5.58
CA PRO A 485 8.98 13.16 -6.62
C PRO A 485 8.84 11.66 -6.81
N SER A 486 7.60 11.20 -6.86
CA SER A 486 7.29 9.78 -6.97
C SER A 486 6.14 9.54 -7.93
N GLY A 487 6.06 8.32 -8.43
CA GLY A 487 4.96 7.82 -9.24
C GLY A 487 5.14 6.33 -9.49
N GLY A 488 4.39 5.78 -10.42
CA GLY A 488 4.41 4.34 -10.63
C GLY A 488 3.18 3.87 -11.39
N ILE A 489 3.03 2.56 -11.41
CA ILE A 489 1.96 1.86 -12.13
C ILE A 489 1.47 0.69 -11.29
N LEU A 490 0.21 0.32 -11.50
CA LEU A 490 -0.48 -0.77 -10.81
C LEU A 490 -1.62 -1.31 -11.68
N THR A 491 -2.19 -2.45 -11.29
CA THR A 491 -3.25 -3.13 -12.04
C THR A 491 -4.63 -3.12 -11.39
N GLY A 492 -4.74 -2.37 -10.27
CA GLY A 492 -5.94 -2.28 -9.44
C GLY A 492 -5.97 -3.39 -8.39
N ALA A 493 -6.64 -3.12 -7.28
CA ALA A 493 -6.70 -4.02 -6.14
C ALA A 493 -8.13 -4.52 -5.96
N GLY A 494 -8.70 -4.30 -4.78
CA GLY A 494 -10.05 -4.66 -4.46
C GLY A 494 -11.17 -3.91 -5.19
N GLU A 495 -10.87 -2.78 -5.80
CA GLU A 495 -11.91 -1.89 -6.32
C GLU A 495 -12.69 -2.52 -7.47
N ILE A 496 -13.98 -2.18 -7.55
CA ILE A 496 -14.90 -2.75 -8.53
C ILE A 496 -14.67 -2.12 -9.91
N LYS A 497 -14.36 -2.95 -10.91
CA LYS A 497 -14.29 -2.55 -12.31
C LYS A 497 -15.65 -2.08 -12.80
N SER A 498 -15.69 -0.88 -13.38
CA SER A 498 -16.91 -0.30 -13.95
C SER A 498 -17.27 -0.93 -15.30
N GLU A 499 -18.51 -0.73 -15.74
CA GLU A 499 -18.96 -1.16 -17.07
C GLU A 499 -18.19 -0.42 -18.20
N GLU A 500 -17.87 0.85 -18.00
CA GLU A 500 -17.04 1.64 -18.94
C GLU A 500 -15.62 1.08 -19.03
N GLN A 501 -14.99 0.77 -17.90
CA GLN A 501 -13.68 0.13 -17.87
C GLN A 501 -13.71 -1.25 -18.54
N ARG A 502 -14.78 -2.04 -18.38
CA ARG A 502 -14.93 -3.31 -19.10
C ARG A 502 -14.96 -3.12 -20.62
N HIS A 503 -15.61 -2.07 -21.11
CA HIS A 503 -15.64 -1.79 -22.55
C HIS A 503 -14.24 -1.51 -23.12
N THR A 504 -13.39 -0.80 -22.38
CA THR A 504 -12.03 -0.42 -22.79
C THR A 504 -10.99 -1.52 -22.54
N PHE A 505 -10.99 -2.09 -21.34
CA PHE A 505 -9.95 -3.00 -20.83
C PHE A 505 -10.36 -4.47 -20.81
N ARG A 506 -11.59 -4.79 -21.24
CA ARG A 506 -12.17 -6.15 -21.19
C ARG A 506 -12.29 -6.66 -19.74
N GLY A 507 -12.51 -7.96 -19.58
CA GLY A 507 -12.75 -8.59 -18.28
C GLY A 507 -14.20 -8.50 -17.82
N PHE A 508 -14.41 -8.42 -16.51
CA PHE A 508 -15.73 -8.45 -15.87
C PHE A 508 -16.04 -7.13 -15.18
N ALA A 509 -17.18 -6.52 -15.53
CA ALA A 509 -17.71 -5.36 -14.81
C ALA A 509 -18.45 -5.81 -13.55
N ASN A 510 -18.59 -4.90 -12.59
CA ASN A 510 -19.19 -5.18 -11.29
C ASN A 510 -18.49 -6.31 -10.53
N ALA A 511 -17.21 -6.53 -10.84
CA ALA A 511 -16.31 -7.46 -10.18
C ALA A 511 -15.01 -6.70 -9.86
N PRO A 512 -14.30 -7.05 -8.78
CA PRO A 512 -13.05 -6.38 -8.43
C PRO A 512 -11.96 -6.56 -9.48
N PHE A 513 -10.96 -5.68 -9.49
CA PHE A 513 -9.75 -5.85 -10.31
C PHE A 513 -8.97 -7.10 -9.87
N ASP A 514 -8.84 -7.28 -8.55
CA ASP A 514 -8.32 -8.48 -7.90
C ASP A 514 -9.33 -9.03 -6.87
N PRO A 515 -10.00 -10.16 -7.16
CA PRO A 515 -10.93 -10.80 -6.23
C PRO A 515 -10.24 -11.46 -5.03
N CYS A 516 -8.92 -11.61 -5.07
CA CYS A 516 -8.12 -12.24 -4.03
C CYS A 516 -7.22 -11.25 -3.28
N TYR A 517 -7.38 -9.94 -3.48
CA TYR A 517 -6.67 -8.91 -2.72
C TYR A 517 -6.78 -9.17 -1.21
N HIS A 518 -5.63 -9.23 -0.53
CA HIS A 518 -5.47 -9.60 0.89
C HIS A 518 -6.14 -10.92 1.31
N ARG A 519 -6.27 -11.90 0.42
CA ARG A 519 -6.95 -13.18 0.70
C ARG A 519 -6.03 -14.38 0.47
N SER A 520 -6.41 -15.52 1.05
CA SER A 520 -5.69 -16.78 0.90
C SER A 520 -5.63 -17.31 -0.54
N CYS A 521 -6.55 -16.85 -1.40
CA CYS A 521 -6.58 -17.20 -2.81
C CYS A 521 -5.65 -16.37 -3.70
N ASP A 522 -4.87 -15.42 -3.14
CA ASP A 522 -3.84 -14.72 -3.90
C ASP A 522 -2.63 -15.64 -4.14
N THR A 523 -2.83 -16.62 -5.01
CA THR A 523 -1.90 -17.67 -5.41
C THR A 523 -1.41 -17.45 -6.83
N ILE A 524 -0.55 -18.34 -7.34
CA ILE A 524 -0.03 -18.23 -8.71
C ILE A 524 -1.14 -18.26 -9.76
N GLU A 525 -2.25 -18.94 -9.48
CA GLU A 525 -3.42 -19.03 -10.35
C GLU A 525 -4.20 -17.70 -10.46
N ASN A 526 -4.01 -16.78 -9.51
CA ASN A 526 -4.64 -15.46 -9.50
C ASN A 526 -3.91 -14.45 -10.40
N VAL A 527 -2.66 -14.72 -10.78
CA VAL A 527 -1.81 -13.76 -11.50
C VAL A 527 -2.10 -13.79 -13.01
N SER A 528 -2.40 -12.62 -13.59
CA SER A 528 -2.56 -12.42 -15.03
C SER A 528 -1.22 -12.32 -15.76
N GLU A 529 -0.96 -13.24 -16.69
CA GLU A 529 0.23 -13.19 -17.56
C GLU A 529 0.20 -11.96 -18.47
N ASP A 530 -0.97 -11.57 -18.98
CA ASP A 530 -1.13 -10.39 -19.83
C ASP A 530 -0.80 -9.10 -19.06
N ALA A 531 -1.24 -9.01 -17.80
CA ALA A 531 -0.93 -7.89 -16.92
C ALA A 531 0.57 -7.79 -16.67
N ILE A 532 1.20 -8.87 -16.20
CA ILE A 532 2.65 -8.92 -15.95
C ILE A 532 3.44 -8.56 -17.21
N SER A 533 3.04 -9.09 -18.37
CA SER A 533 3.69 -8.83 -19.65
C SER A 533 3.65 -7.35 -20.02
N LEU A 534 2.48 -6.71 -19.91
CA LEU A 534 2.31 -5.29 -20.23
C LEU A 534 3.04 -4.38 -19.23
N MET A 535 2.83 -4.62 -17.93
CA MET A 535 3.30 -3.74 -16.87
C MET A 535 4.81 -3.84 -16.66
N SER A 536 5.40 -5.03 -16.81
CA SER A 536 6.87 -5.17 -16.75
C SER A 536 7.59 -4.44 -17.88
N GLN A 537 6.99 -4.37 -19.08
CA GLN A 537 7.53 -3.58 -20.19
C GLN A 537 7.43 -2.08 -19.90
N ALA A 538 6.32 -1.61 -19.32
CA ALA A 538 6.16 -0.22 -18.90
C ALA A 538 7.18 0.17 -17.83
N ALA A 539 7.38 -0.69 -16.81
CA ALA A 539 8.37 -0.51 -15.76
C ALA A 539 9.80 -0.46 -16.34
N LEU A 540 10.16 -1.41 -17.21
CA LEU A 540 11.48 -1.43 -17.86
C LEU A 540 11.72 -0.18 -18.71
N TYR A 541 10.70 0.26 -19.46
CA TYR A 541 10.78 1.48 -20.27
C TYR A 541 11.06 2.71 -19.40
N ALA A 542 10.30 2.91 -18.33
CA ALA A 542 10.47 4.05 -17.44
C ALA A 542 11.84 4.03 -16.74
N ILE A 543 12.22 2.89 -16.16
CA ILE A 543 13.52 2.71 -15.50
C ILE A 543 14.67 3.03 -16.46
N LYS A 544 14.67 2.46 -17.68
CA LYS A 544 15.72 2.73 -18.67
C LYS A 544 15.75 4.19 -19.12
N THR A 545 14.58 4.82 -19.27
CA THR A 545 14.45 6.23 -19.68
C THR A 545 15.10 7.13 -18.65
N PHE A 546 14.70 7.04 -17.38
CA PHE A 546 15.27 7.88 -16.32
C PHE A 546 16.73 7.54 -16.03
N ALA A 547 17.10 6.26 -16.07
CA ALA A 547 18.48 5.86 -15.85
C ALA A 547 19.46 6.41 -16.90
N LYS A 548 19.00 6.74 -18.12
CA LYS A 548 19.83 7.31 -19.20
C LYS A 548 19.75 8.84 -19.32
N GLU A 549 18.91 9.50 -18.53
CA GLU A 549 18.75 10.95 -18.61
C GLU A 549 19.89 11.67 -17.87
N LYS A 550 20.80 12.29 -18.63
CA LYS A 550 22.00 12.97 -18.10
C LYS A 550 21.70 14.13 -17.16
N HIS A 551 20.55 14.78 -17.34
CA HIS A 551 20.15 15.95 -16.57
C HIS A 551 18.84 15.69 -15.84
N ILE A 552 18.76 14.58 -15.10
CA ILE A 552 17.52 14.07 -14.52
C ILE A 552 16.75 15.10 -13.69
N ARG A 553 17.43 15.90 -12.85
CA ARG A 553 16.74 16.95 -12.06
C ARG A 553 16.09 18.00 -12.95
N CYS A 554 16.79 18.44 -14.01
CA CYS A 554 16.22 19.35 -14.99
C CYS A 554 15.07 18.70 -15.78
N PHE A 555 15.22 17.43 -16.15
CA PHE A 555 14.18 16.68 -16.86
C PHE A 555 12.90 16.59 -16.03
N LEU A 556 13.03 16.38 -14.73
CA LEU A 556 11.96 16.43 -13.74
C LEU A 556 11.47 17.87 -13.43
N GLY A 557 12.03 18.89 -14.06
CA GLY A 557 11.65 20.30 -13.84
C GLY A 557 12.14 20.87 -12.51
N ARG A 558 13.07 20.21 -11.80
CA ARG A 558 13.71 20.70 -10.58
C ARG A 558 14.92 21.56 -10.95
N THR A 559 14.98 22.78 -10.42
CA THR A 559 16.22 23.57 -10.45
C THR A 559 17.14 23.08 -9.33
N ASN A 560 18.44 22.96 -9.58
CA ASN A 560 19.43 22.71 -8.51
C ASN A 560 19.18 23.72 -7.39
N SER A 561 18.81 23.22 -6.20
CA SER A 561 18.79 24.00 -4.96
C SER A 561 20.20 24.40 -4.57
#